data_AF-A0A8D5UG77-F1
#
_entry.id   AF-A0A8D5UG77-F1
#
_cell.length_a   1.000
_cell.length_b   1.000
_cell.length_c   1.000
_cell.angle_alpha   90.00
_cell.angle_beta   90.00
_cell.angle_gamma   90.00
#
_symmetry.space_group_name_H-M   'P 1'
#
loop_
_entity.id
_entity.type
_entity.pdbx_description
1 polymer ?
#
loop_
_entity_poly.entity_id
_entity_poly.type
_entity_poly.pdbx_seq_one_letter_code
_entity_poly.pdbx_strand_id
1 'polypeptide(L)'
;MDTQRETRPQELRDILPFIDRSVRELRRFEPGQDPAPIRLLLERVQQVQETLHRRNLTKRYPQLHEVVCFLYLCCFSVVQLGGESFHTYREEVKLRYKGLLRSLYFFRRPRVTKKCMNQY
;
A
#
# COMPACT_ATOMS: atom_id res chain seq x y z
N MET A 1 11.04 23.42 22.60
CA MET A 1 9.75 23.24 21.91
C MET A 1 9.92 22.12 20.90
N ASP A 2 9.74 20.89 21.37
CA ASP A 2 10.05 19.68 20.62
C ASP A 2 9.04 19.43 19.51
N THR A 3 9.49 19.61 18.28
CA THR A 3 8.75 19.23 17.09
C THR A 3 8.83 17.71 16.97
N GLN A 4 7.89 16.99 17.58
CA GLN A 4 7.70 15.56 17.34
C GLN A 4 7.20 15.34 15.90
N ARG A 5 8.09 15.52 14.92
CA ARG A 5 7.96 14.89 13.60
C ARG A 5 8.24 13.41 13.80
N GLU A 6 7.18 12.69 14.16
CA GLU A 6 7.12 11.24 14.16
C GLU A 6 7.64 10.74 12.81
N THR A 7 8.89 10.30 12.79
CA THR A 7 9.61 9.86 11.61
C THR A 7 9.02 8.54 11.18
N ARG A 8 8.01 8.60 10.29
CA ARG A 8 7.66 7.46 9.44
C ARG A 8 8.98 6.85 8.95
N PRO A 9 9.19 5.53 9.11
CA PRO A 9 10.39 4.85 8.63
C PRO A 9 10.68 5.33 7.22
N GLN A 10 11.93 5.73 6.96
CA GLN A 10 12.30 6.37 5.69
C GLN A 10 11.88 5.54 4.47
N GLU A 11 11.83 4.21 4.66
CA GLU A 11 11.39 3.20 3.70
C GLU A 11 9.91 3.32 3.30
N LEU A 12 9.03 3.83 4.17
CA LEU A 12 7.60 4.04 3.88
C LEU A 12 7.30 5.40 3.25
N ARG A 13 8.25 6.34 3.30
CA ARG A 13 8.05 7.70 2.79
C ARG A 13 7.78 7.70 1.28
N ASP A 14 8.41 6.79 0.55
CA ASP A 14 8.28 6.73 -0.90
C ASP A 14 7.20 5.73 -1.35
N ILE A 15 6.99 4.66 -0.58
CA ILE A 15 6.03 3.60 -0.91
C ILE A 15 4.58 4.05 -0.69
N LEU A 16 4.27 4.73 0.42
CA LEU A 16 2.88 5.12 0.71
C LEU A 16 2.32 6.14 -0.29
N PRO A 17 3.04 7.21 -0.69
CA PRO A 17 2.55 8.13 -1.72
C PRO A 17 2.49 7.50 -3.11
N PHE A 18 3.31 6.48 -3.38
CA PHE A 18 3.17 5.69 -4.60
C PHE A 18 1.84 4.94 -4.58
N ILE A 19 1.57 4.13 -3.54
CA ILE A 19 0.32 3.37 -3.41
C ILE A 19 -0.90 4.27 -3.51
N ASP A 20 -0.92 5.40 -2.80
CA ASP A 20 -2.05 6.32 -2.83
C ASP A 20 -2.32 6.88 -4.25
N ARG A 21 -1.26 7.17 -5.01
CA ARG A 21 -1.37 7.59 -6.42
C ARG A 21 -1.87 6.44 -7.29
N SER A 22 -1.29 5.25 -7.16
CA SER A 22 -1.68 4.06 -7.91
C SER A 22 -3.15 3.70 -7.71
N VAL A 23 -3.64 3.75 -6.47
CA VAL A 23 -5.06 3.48 -6.16
C VAL A 23 -5.96 4.53 -6.82
N ARG A 24 -5.58 5.81 -6.79
CA ARG A 24 -6.36 6.87 -7.45
C ARG A 24 -6.37 6.72 -8.97
N GLU A 25 -5.26 6.33 -9.56
CA GLU A 25 -5.12 6.09 -11.00
C GLU A 25 -5.99 4.91 -11.45
N LEU A 26 -5.88 3.75 -10.78
CA LEU A 26 -6.71 2.58 -11.09
C LEU A 26 -8.20 2.81 -10.87
N ARG A 27 -8.58 3.66 -9.91
CA ARG A 27 -10.00 4.03 -9.70
C ARG A 27 -10.58 4.88 -10.82
N ARG A 28 -9.74 5.58 -11.59
CA ARG A 28 -10.14 6.42 -12.73
C ARG A 28 -10.03 5.69 -14.06
N PHE A 29 -9.26 4.62 -14.11
CA PHE A 29 -9.10 3.78 -15.28
C PHE A 29 -10.36 2.95 -15.52
N GLU A 30 -10.80 2.94 -16.77
CA GLU A 30 -11.90 2.11 -17.25
C GLU A 30 -11.40 1.19 -18.39
N PRO A 31 -11.86 -0.07 -18.45
CA PRO A 31 -11.52 -0.97 -19.53
C PRO A 31 -11.85 -0.37 -20.91
N GLY A 32 -10.95 -0.57 -21.88
CA GLY A 32 -11.07 -0.01 -23.23
C GLY A 32 -10.34 1.33 -23.42
N GLN A 33 -9.84 1.95 -22.34
CA GLN A 33 -8.87 3.05 -22.43
C GLN A 33 -7.48 2.54 -22.85
N ASP A 34 -6.61 3.44 -23.30
CA ASP A 34 -5.21 3.14 -23.58
C ASP A 34 -4.53 2.53 -22.34
N PRO A 35 -3.98 1.30 -22.41
CA PRO A 35 -3.35 0.64 -21.29
C PRO A 35 -1.92 1.15 -21.00
N ALA A 36 -1.35 2.05 -21.80
CA ALA A 36 0.02 2.54 -21.60
C ALA A 36 0.30 3.10 -20.19
N PRO A 37 -0.57 3.91 -19.56
CA PRO A 37 -0.38 4.34 -18.17
C PRO A 37 -0.34 3.16 -17.19
N ILE A 38 -1.18 2.15 -17.41
CA ILE A 38 -1.25 0.97 -16.55
C ILE A 38 -0.01 0.08 -16.72
N ARG A 39 0.61 0.04 -17.91
CA ARG A 39 1.90 -0.62 -18.11
C ARG A 39 3.01 0.02 -17.28
N LEU A 40 3.12 1.35 -17.31
CA LEU A 40 4.10 2.07 -16.48
C LEU A 40 3.85 1.86 -14.99
N LEU A 41 2.57 1.82 -14.60
CA LEU A 41 2.19 1.53 -13.23
C LEU A 41 2.58 0.09 -12.84
N LEU A 42 2.35 -0.90 -13.70
CA LEU A 42 2.71 -2.30 -13.48
C LEU A 42 4.22 -2.46 -13.20
N GLU A 43 5.07 -1.87 -14.05
CA GLU A 43 6.53 -1.91 -13.88
C GLU A 43 6.94 -1.33 -12.52
N ARG A 44 6.34 -0.21 -12.14
CA ARG A 44 6.65 0.43 -10.86
C ARG A 44 6.13 -0.36 -9.67
N VAL A 45 4.97 -1.00 -9.79
CA VAL A 45 4.45 -1.91 -8.76
C VAL A 45 5.41 -3.10 -8.57
N GLN A 46 5.95 -3.67 -9.64
CA GLN A 46 6.95 -4.74 -9.56
C GLN A 46 8.21 -4.30 -8.81
N GLN A 47 8.75 -3.11 -9.12
CA GLN A 47 9.91 -2.55 -8.40
C GLN A 47 9.63 -2.36 -6.91
N VAL A 48 8.40 -1.94 -6.56
CA VAL A 48 7.99 -1.81 -5.16
C VAL A 48 7.84 -3.18 -4.50
N GLN A 49 7.28 -4.19 -5.18
CA GLN A 49 7.25 -5.56 -4.66
C GLN A 49 8.66 -6.06 -4.38
N GLU A 50 9.60 -5.90 -5.31
CA GLU A 50 11.01 -6.29 -5.09
C GLU A 50 11.61 -5.58 -3.88
N THR A 51 11.37 -4.27 -3.75
CA THR A 51 11.85 -3.47 -2.61
C THR A 51 11.29 -4.00 -1.29
N LEU A 52 9.99 -4.33 -1.25
CA LEU A 52 9.36 -4.90 -0.05
C LEU A 52 9.99 -6.24 0.34
N HIS A 53 10.28 -7.10 -0.63
CA HIS A 53 10.90 -8.40 -0.38
C HIS A 53 12.36 -8.27 0.05
N ARG A 54 13.18 -7.51 -0.69
CA ARG A 54 14.61 -7.32 -0.41
C ARG A 54 14.86 -6.71 0.96
N ARG A 55 13.97 -5.82 1.41
CA ARG A 55 14.06 -5.17 2.73
C ARG A 55 13.24 -5.89 3.82
N ASN A 56 12.68 -7.06 3.52
CA ASN A 56 11.88 -7.87 4.44
C ASN A 56 10.70 -7.08 5.07
N LEU A 57 10.16 -6.11 4.33
CA LEU A 57 9.05 -5.25 4.75
C LEU A 57 7.71 -5.98 4.68
N THR A 58 7.64 -7.09 3.94
CA THR A 58 6.45 -7.94 3.85
C THR A 58 6.05 -8.50 5.22
N LYS A 59 7.02 -8.88 6.06
CA LYS A 59 6.77 -9.35 7.43
C LYS A 59 6.38 -8.21 8.38
N ARG A 60 7.01 -7.04 8.21
CA ARG A 60 6.80 -5.88 9.10
C ARG A 60 5.51 -5.13 8.79
N TYR A 61 5.10 -5.10 7.53
CA TYR A 61 3.91 -4.39 7.04
C TYR A 61 3.10 -5.30 6.11
N PRO A 62 2.45 -6.35 6.63
CA PRO A 62 1.73 -7.31 5.80
C PRO A 62 0.58 -6.68 5.00
N GLN A 63 -0.12 -5.68 5.56
CA GLN A 63 -1.18 -4.97 4.85
C GLN A 63 -0.64 -4.15 3.67
N LEU A 64 0.61 -3.67 3.76
CA LEU A 64 1.26 -2.97 2.67
C LEU A 64 1.54 -3.93 1.52
N HIS A 65 2.08 -5.11 1.84
CA HIS A 65 2.34 -6.16 0.88
C HIS A 65 1.05 -6.60 0.17
N GLU A 66 -0.04 -6.82 0.91
CA GLU A 66 -1.34 -7.18 0.31
C GLU A 66 -1.82 -6.15 -0.71
N VAL A 67 -1.77 -4.85 -0.37
CA VAL A 67 -2.18 -3.79 -1.31
C VAL A 67 -1.32 -3.83 -2.57
N VAL A 68 0.00 -3.96 -2.44
CA VAL A 68 0.89 -4.00 -3.59
C VAL A 68 0.65 -5.24 -4.46
N CYS A 69 0.36 -6.41 -3.86
CA CYS A 69 -0.03 -7.60 -4.61
C CYS A 69 -1.32 -7.41 -5.41
N PHE A 70 -2.35 -6.81 -4.81
CA PHE A 70 -3.58 -6.54 -5.55
C PHE A 70 -3.43 -5.42 -6.58
N LEU A 71 -2.56 -4.43 -6.34
CA LEU A 71 -2.18 -3.46 -7.37
C LEU A 71 -1.54 -4.17 -8.57
N TYR A 72 -0.65 -5.12 -8.32
CA TYR A 72 -0.01 -5.92 -9.36
C TYR A 72 -1.05 -6.71 -10.18
N LEU A 73 -1.92 -7.47 -9.51
CA LEU A 73 -2.96 -8.27 -10.17
C LEU A 73 -3.93 -7.40 -10.99
N CYS A 74 -4.30 -6.25 -10.44
CA CYS A 74 -5.15 -5.28 -11.13
C CYS A 74 -4.48 -4.74 -12.39
N CYS A 75 -3.22 -4.30 -12.33
CA CYS A 75 -2.50 -3.82 -13.50
C CYS A 75 -2.23 -4.94 -14.52
N PHE A 76 -1.84 -6.12 -14.04
CA PHE A 76 -1.60 -7.30 -14.86
C PHE A 76 -2.86 -7.70 -15.64
N SER A 77 -4.03 -7.65 -15.02
CA SER A 77 -5.29 -7.96 -15.68
C SER A 77 -5.56 -7.07 -16.90
N VAL A 78 -5.30 -5.77 -16.78
CA VAL A 78 -5.45 -4.81 -17.89
C VAL A 78 -4.43 -5.09 -18.99
N VAL A 79 -3.16 -5.27 -18.61
CA VAL A 79 -2.05 -5.32 -19.58
C VAL A 79 -1.97 -6.65 -20.31
N GLN A 80 -2.20 -7.75 -19.61
CA GLN A 80 -1.94 -9.10 -20.12
C GLN A 80 -3.21 -9.89 -20.41
N LEU A 81 -4.33 -9.55 -19.76
CA LEU A 81 -5.60 -10.27 -19.89
C LEU A 81 -6.69 -9.42 -20.54
N GLY A 82 -6.34 -8.30 -21.19
CA GLY A 82 -7.31 -7.42 -21.86
C GLY A 82 -8.37 -6.81 -20.92
N GLY A 83 -8.10 -6.77 -19.61
CA GLY A 83 -9.03 -6.26 -18.60
C GLY A 83 -9.89 -7.34 -17.91
N GLU A 84 -9.70 -8.63 -18.21
CA GLU A 84 -10.41 -9.71 -17.53
C GLU A 84 -10.19 -9.64 -16.02
N SER A 85 -11.28 -9.63 -15.24
CA SER A 85 -11.25 -9.51 -13.78
C SER A 85 -10.68 -8.18 -13.24
N PHE A 86 -10.47 -7.16 -14.08
CA PHE A 86 -9.99 -5.84 -13.65
C PHE A 86 -10.87 -5.25 -12.54
N HIS A 87 -12.20 -5.27 -12.72
CA HIS A 87 -13.13 -4.73 -11.72
C HIS A 87 -13.05 -5.48 -10.39
N THR A 88 -12.87 -6.81 -10.42
CA THR A 88 -12.69 -7.64 -9.22
C THR A 88 -11.43 -7.22 -8.47
N TYR A 89 -10.30 -7.14 -9.16
CA TYR A 89 -9.04 -6.73 -8.53
C TYR A 89 -9.06 -5.26 -8.09
N ARG A 90 -9.76 -4.38 -8.80
CA ARG A 90 -9.96 -2.97 -8.41
C ARG A 90 -10.71 -2.85 -7.09
N GLU A 91 -11.75 -3.65 -6.87
CA GLU A 91 -12.46 -3.66 -5.58
C GLU A 91 -11.61 -4.28 -4.46
N GLU A 92 -10.84 -5.33 -4.72
CA GLU A 92 -9.88 -5.86 -3.76
C GLU A 92 -8.82 -4.83 -3.36
N VAL A 93 -8.24 -4.09 -4.34
CA VAL A 93 -7.30 -2.98 -4.08
C VAL A 93 -7.94 -1.97 -3.13
N LYS A 94 -9.19 -1.57 -3.36
CA LYS A 94 -9.91 -0.61 -2.52
C LYS A 94 -10.13 -1.14 -1.11
N LEU A 95 -10.52 -2.41 -0.95
CA LEU A 95 -10.71 -3.06 0.35
C LEU A 95 -9.40 -3.11 1.14
N ARG A 96 -8.30 -3.60 0.53
CA ARG A 96 -7.01 -3.68 1.20
C ARG A 96 -6.41 -2.31 1.48
N TYR A 97 -6.60 -1.34 0.59
CA TYR A 97 -6.12 0.02 0.82
C TYR A 97 -6.82 0.66 2.03
N LYS A 98 -8.14 0.47 2.17
CA LYS A 98 -8.87 0.89 3.37
C LYS A 98 -8.35 0.19 4.64
N GLY A 99 -8.00 -1.09 4.53
CA GLY A 99 -7.36 -1.85 5.61
C GLY A 99 -6.00 -1.30 6.01
N LEU A 100 -5.15 -0.98 5.02
CA LEU A 100 -3.84 -0.35 5.22
C LEU A 100 -3.95 1.02 5.88
N LEU A 101 -4.86 1.87 5.42
CA LEU A 101 -5.08 3.17 6.06
C LEU A 101 -5.47 2.99 7.52
N ARG A 102 -6.42 2.10 7.81
CA ARG A 102 -6.82 1.79 9.19
C ARG A 102 -5.63 1.31 10.03
N SER A 103 -4.82 0.38 9.54
CA SER A 103 -3.66 -0.10 10.30
C SER A 103 -2.70 1.04 10.61
N LEU A 104 -2.42 1.93 9.67
CA LEU A 104 -1.57 3.10 9.89
C LEU A 104 -2.15 4.09 10.92
N TYR A 105 -3.47 4.28 10.96
CA TYR A 105 -4.13 5.13 11.97
C TYR A 105 -4.21 4.48 13.35
N PHE A 106 -4.41 3.16 13.44
CA PHE A 106 -4.57 2.45 14.73
C PHE A 106 -3.23 2.01 15.35
N PHE A 107 -2.15 1.89 14.57
CA PHE A 107 -0.79 1.64 15.11
C PHE A 107 -0.24 2.81 15.93
N ARG A 108 -0.96 3.94 16.01
CA ARG A 108 -0.55 5.18 16.66
C ARG A 108 -1.17 5.43 18.05
N ARG A 109 -1.57 4.36 18.76
CA ARG A 109 -1.78 4.46 20.22
C ARG A 109 -0.54 3.94 20.93
N PRO A 110 0.31 4.79 21.55
CA PRO A 110 1.24 4.28 22.55
C PRO A 110 0.39 3.59 23.62
N ARG A 111 0.72 2.32 23.90
CA ARG A 111 0.35 1.75 25.20
C ARG A 111 0.97 2.68 26.22
N VAL A 112 0.14 3.46 26.92
CA VAL A 112 0.55 4.09 28.17
C VAL A 112 0.96 2.92 29.05
N THR A 113 2.27 2.69 29.17
CA THR A 113 2.82 1.81 30.17
C THR A 113 2.44 2.45 31.50
N LYS A 114 1.36 1.96 32.11
CA LYS A 114 1.16 2.11 33.54
C LYS A 114 2.30 1.34 34.21
N LYS A 115 3.47 1.98 34.33
CA LYS A 115 4.36 1.70 35.45
C LYS A 115 3.58 2.14 36.69
N CYS A 116 2.77 1.24 37.24
CA CYS A 116 2.44 1.33 38.66
C CYS A 116 3.73 0.93 39.39
N MET A 117 4.67 1.87 39.48
CA MET A 117 5.49 1.99 40.68
C MET A 117 4.52 2.45 41.77
N ASN A 118 4.20 1.54 42.68
CA ASN A 118 3.97 1.94 44.06
C ASN A 118 4.88 1.05 44.90
N GLN A 119 6.03 1.64 45.23
CA GLN A 119 6.63 1.46 46.54
C GLN A 119 5.61 1.95 47.57
N TYR A 120 5.30 1.11 48.56
CA TYR A 120 5.31 1.38 50.00
C TYR A 120 4.86 0.11 50.70
#